data_AF-A0A5A9GK52-F1
#
_entry.id   AF-A0A5A9GK52-F1
#
_cell.length_a   1.000
_cell.length_b   1.000
_cell.length_c   1.000
_cell.angle_alpha   90.00
_cell.angle_beta   90.00
_cell.angle_gamma   90.00
#
_symmetry.space_group_name_H-M   'P 1'
#
loop_
_entity.id
_entity.type
_entity.pdbx_description
1 polymer ?
#
loop_
_entity_poly.entity_id
_entity_poly.type
_entity_poly.pdbx_seq_one_letter_code
_entity_poly.pdbx_strand_id
1 'polypeptide(L)'
;MKHTVFVAMLGALAVTGCASITAGTTQSVAVNTPSKDGAECKLSNEKGNWTIPKTPGSTTVTKAYGDLTVACEHGDGSKGSTSVTSSTAGAAFGNIIAGGIIGAAVDMGSGAAYVYPSSVSVVLAPPAGNVPTGGASQGSPLVMSPATAPRLSKEDAEAKLKDLSALKKQKLITEAEYRDRSREILGQM
;
A
#
# COMPACT_ATOMS: atom_id res chain seq x y z
N MET A 1 -29.96 -60.00 4.42
CA MET A 1 -28.84 -59.98 5.41
C MET A 1 -27.54 -59.91 4.59
N LYS A 2 -26.71 -58.87 4.54
CA LYS A 2 -26.46 -57.72 5.41
C LYS A 2 -25.91 -56.56 4.55
N HIS A 3 -26.45 -55.37 4.75
CA HIS A 3 -25.90 -54.11 4.25
C HIS A 3 -24.65 -53.76 5.05
N THR A 4 -23.56 -53.34 4.39
CA THR A 4 -22.59 -52.46 5.05
C THR A 4 -21.93 -51.54 4.04
N VAL A 5 -22.61 -50.42 3.81
CA VAL A 5 -22.08 -49.20 3.20
C VAL A 5 -21.05 -48.64 4.18
N PHE A 6 -19.77 -48.64 3.82
CA PHE A 6 -18.75 -47.90 4.56
C PHE A 6 -18.88 -46.43 4.19
N VAL A 7 -19.68 -45.71 4.98
CA VAL A 7 -19.73 -44.25 5.02
C VAL A 7 -18.39 -43.76 5.57
N ALA A 8 -17.51 -43.28 4.69
CA ALA A 8 -16.33 -42.52 5.08
C ALA A 8 -16.78 -41.13 5.54
N MET A 9 -17.07 -41.07 6.83
CA MET A 9 -17.39 -39.88 7.61
C MET A 9 -16.12 -39.05 7.85
N LEU A 10 -16.28 -37.72 7.83
CA LEU A 10 -15.46 -36.71 8.51
C LEU A 10 -14.03 -36.47 7.99
N GLY A 11 -13.95 -35.60 6.98
CA GLY A 11 -12.80 -34.71 6.76
C GLY A 11 -13.27 -33.25 6.88
N ALA A 12 -13.42 -32.78 8.12
CA ALA A 12 -13.68 -31.37 8.41
C ALA A 12 -12.48 -30.52 7.96
N LEU A 13 -12.61 -29.85 6.82
CA LEU A 13 -11.86 -28.64 6.53
C LEU A 13 -12.87 -27.50 6.52
N ALA A 14 -13.27 -27.12 7.72
CA ALA A 14 -13.80 -25.81 7.99
C ALA A 14 -12.71 -24.81 7.57
N VAL A 15 -12.77 -24.37 6.32
CA VAL A 15 -12.10 -23.14 5.88
C VAL A 15 -12.92 -21.99 6.46
N THR A 16 -12.92 -21.84 7.78
CA THR A 16 -13.27 -20.58 8.44
C THR A 16 -12.07 -19.66 8.27
N GLY A 17 -11.76 -19.34 7.02
CA GLY A 17 -10.93 -18.19 6.73
C GLY A 17 -11.76 -16.98 7.06
N CYS A 18 -11.43 -16.28 8.15
CA CYS A 18 -11.68 -14.83 8.24
C CYS A 18 -10.77 -14.13 7.22
N ALA A 19 -10.86 -14.53 5.95
CA ALA A 19 -10.22 -13.87 4.85
C ALA A 19 -11.09 -12.64 4.58
N SER A 20 -10.84 -11.56 5.34
CA SER A 20 -11.17 -10.22 4.86
C SER A 20 -10.27 -9.94 3.67
N ILE A 21 -10.51 -10.65 2.56
CA ILE A 21 -10.19 -10.18 1.23
C ILE A 21 -11.03 -8.93 1.12
N THR A 22 -10.41 -7.75 1.28
CA THR A 22 -11.05 -6.49 0.93
C THR A 22 -11.16 -6.44 -0.60
N ALA A 23 -11.96 -7.34 -1.15
CA ALA A 23 -12.39 -7.38 -2.53
C ALA A 23 -13.31 -6.18 -2.71
N GLY A 24 -12.81 -5.13 -3.34
CA GLY A 24 -13.56 -3.90 -3.51
C GLY A 24 -12.66 -2.73 -3.85
N THR A 25 -13.26 -1.64 -4.34
CA THR A 25 -12.59 -0.38 -4.67
C THR A 25 -12.58 0.61 -3.51
N THR A 26 -13.10 0.22 -2.35
CA THR A 26 -13.16 1.04 -1.14
C THR A 26 -12.53 0.33 0.04
N GLN A 27 -12.09 1.09 1.03
CA GLN A 27 -11.55 0.59 2.30
C GLN A 27 -11.86 1.55 3.44
N SER A 28 -12.02 1.03 4.65
CA SER A 28 -12.11 1.85 5.85
C SER A 28 -10.71 2.23 6.33
N VAL A 29 -10.45 3.53 6.50
CA VAL A 29 -9.21 4.06 7.06
C VAL A 29 -9.51 4.75 8.38
N ALA A 30 -8.86 4.31 9.44
CA ALA A 30 -8.89 4.95 10.75
C ALA A 30 -7.80 6.02 10.84
N VAL A 31 -8.14 7.19 11.38
CA VAL A 31 -7.19 8.27 11.65
C VAL A 31 -7.15 8.52 13.15
N ASN A 32 -5.94 8.55 13.68
CA ASN A 32 -5.66 8.85 15.07
C ASN A 32 -4.72 10.06 15.17
N THR A 33 -4.87 10.85 16.23
CA THR A 33 -4.07 12.04 16.50
C THR A 33 -3.46 11.91 17.90
N PRO A 34 -2.35 11.16 18.06
CA PRO A 34 -1.87 10.70 19.37
C PRO A 34 -1.53 11.83 20.35
N SER A 35 -1.28 13.04 19.87
CA SER A 35 -1.01 14.21 20.71
C SER A 35 -2.28 14.91 21.22
N LYS A 36 -3.41 14.82 20.49
CA LYS A 36 -4.70 15.46 20.83
C LYS A 36 -5.86 14.81 20.10
N ASP A 37 -6.88 14.36 20.83
CA ASP A 37 -8.15 13.91 20.24
C ASP A 37 -9.01 15.09 19.80
N GLY A 38 -10.05 14.81 19.02
CA GLY A 38 -11.08 15.79 18.68
C GLY A 38 -10.77 16.66 17.46
N ALA A 39 -9.78 16.30 16.64
CA ALA A 39 -9.46 17.04 15.43
C ALA A 39 -10.41 16.65 14.27
N GLU A 40 -10.71 17.62 13.42
CA GLU A 40 -11.35 17.39 12.12
C GLU A 40 -10.25 17.02 11.12
N CYS A 41 -10.39 15.89 10.44
CA CYS A 41 -9.44 15.44 9.43
C CYS A 41 -10.08 15.34 8.04
N LYS A 42 -9.38 15.84 7.03
CA LYS A 42 -9.73 15.75 5.61
C LYS A 42 -8.78 14.78 4.93
N LEU A 43 -9.34 13.77 4.28
CA LEU A 43 -8.63 12.76 3.52
C LEU A 43 -8.88 13.02 2.03
N SER A 44 -7.84 12.96 1.21
CA SER A 44 -7.94 13.27 -0.22
C SER A 44 -7.02 12.38 -1.06
N ASN A 45 -7.52 11.95 -2.21
CA ASN A 45 -6.74 11.32 -3.27
C ASN A 45 -7.34 11.64 -4.64
N GLU A 46 -6.80 11.06 -5.71
CA GLU A 46 -7.27 11.26 -7.09
C GLU A 46 -8.73 10.83 -7.36
N LYS A 47 -9.36 10.05 -6.46
CA LYS A 47 -10.74 9.55 -6.59
C LYS A 47 -11.76 10.32 -5.76
N GLY A 48 -11.34 11.16 -4.81
CA GLY A 48 -12.28 11.91 -3.98
C GLY A 48 -11.70 12.53 -2.72
N ASN A 49 -12.61 13.10 -1.93
CA ASN A 49 -12.33 13.74 -0.65
C ASN A 49 -13.31 13.23 0.41
N TRP A 50 -12.82 13.02 1.62
CA TRP A 50 -13.60 12.52 2.75
C TRP A 50 -13.24 13.30 4.01
N THR A 51 -14.19 13.41 4.93
CA THR A 51 -13.98 14.13 6.19
C THR A 51 -14.29 13.22 7.37
N ILE A 52 -13.44 13.26 8.38
CA ILE A 52 -13.65 12.71 9.71
C ILE A 52 -13.86 13.91 10.64
N PRO A 53 -15.08 14.13 11.18
CA PRO A 53 -15.37 15.32 11.97
C PRO A 53 -14.70 15.33 13.34
N LYS A 54 -14.26 14.15 13.84
CA LYS A 54 -13.63 14.01 15.15
C LYS A 54 -12.70 12.81 15.18
N THR A 55 -11.44 13.01 15.58
CA THR A 55 -10.49 11.93 15.87
C THR A 55 -10.55 11.47 17.34
N PRO A 56 -10.21 10.21 17.63
CA PRO A 56 -10.01 9.11 16.69
C PRO A 56 -11.32 8.75 15.97
N GLY A 57 -11.23 8.47 14.67
CA GLY A 57 -12.39 8.18 13.84
C GLY A 57 -11.98 7.46 12.56
N SER A 58 -12.95 6.91 11.84
CA SER A 58 -12.71 6.19 10.58
C SER A 58 -13.66 6.65 9.49
N THR A 59 -13.20 6.62 8.25
CA THR A 59 -14.05 6.86 7.08
C THR A 59 -13.74 5.87 5.97
N THR A 60 -14.75 5.59 5.14
CA THR A 60 -14.61 4.70 3.98
C THR A 60 -14.13 5.52 2.79
N VAL A 61 -12.88 5.28 2.38
CA VAL A 61 -12.25 5.94 1.23
C VAL A 61 -12.26 5.04 0.00
N THR A 62 -12.29 5.66 -1.17
CA THR A 62 -12.06 4.96 -2.44
C THR A 62 -10.56 4.79 -2.63
N LYS A 63 -10.14 3.56 -2.93
CA LYS A 63 -8.75 3.19 -3.16
C LYS A 63 -8.29 3.73 -4.50
N ALA A 64 -7.03 4.16 -4.57
CA ALA A 64 -6.46 4.77 -5.76
C ALA A 64 -4.99 4.36 -5.89
N TYR A 65 -4.41 4.61 -7.06
CA TYR A 65 -2.97 4.39 -7.27
C TYR A 65 -2.16 5.46 -6.55
N GLY A 66 -2.62 6.71 -6.61
CA GLY A 66 -1.99 7.84 -5.94
C GLY A 66 -2.03 7.77 -4.41
N ASP A 67 -1.26 8.64 -3.77
CA ASP A 67 -1.20 8.75 -2.32
C ASP A 67 -2.52 9.26 -1.72
N LEU A 68 -2.82 8.82 -0.50
CA LEU A 68 -3.86 9.39 0.36
C LEU A 68 -3.26 10.47 1.26
N THR A 69 -3.63 11.72 1.02
CA THR A 69 -3.28 12.83 1.91
C THR A 69 -4.28 12.90 3.07
N VAL A 70 -3.79 13.04 4.30
CA VAL A 70 -4.60 13.21 5.52
C VAL A 70 -4.16 14.48 6.23
N ALA A 71 -5.01 15.51 6.20
CA ALA A 71 -4.78 16.78 6.87
C ALA A 71 -5.75 16.96 8.03
N CYS A 72 -5.25 17.21 9.24
CA CYS A 72 -6.04 17.34 10.46
C CYS A 72 -5.87 18.73 11.08
N GLU A 73 -6.97 19.27 11.58
CA GLU A 73 -7.05 20.55 12.27
C GLU A 73 -7.90 20.40 13.54
N HIS A 74 -7.38 20.88 14.66
CA HIS A 74 -8.07 20.88 15.94
C HIS A 74 -8.64 22.28 16.22
N GLY A 75 -9.73 22.36 16.99
CA GLY A 75 -10.44 23.63 17.26
C GLY A 75 -9.63 24.68 18.03
N ASP A 76 -8.48 24.31 18.60
CA ASP A 76 -7.52 25.23 19.22
C ASP A 76 -6.50 25.81 18.22
N GLY A 77 -6.63 25.50 16.92
CA GLY A 77 -5.74 25.94 15.86
C GLY A 77 -4.53 25.04 15.61
N SER A 78 -4.39 23.91 16.31
CA SER A 78 -3.32 22.94 16.04
C SER A 78 -3.56 22.23 14.71
N LYS A 79 -2.51 22.05 13.88
CA LYS A 79 -2.62 21.46 12.53
C LYS A 79 -1.53 20.41 12.28
N GLY A 80 -1.85 19.41 11.47
CA GLY A 80 -0.91 18.39 11.04
C GLY A 80 -1.34 17.78 9.70
N SER A 81 -0.39 17.30 8.91
CA SER A 81 -0.69 16.62 7.65
C SER A 81 0.30 15.49 7.42
N THR A 82 -0.17 14.39 6.83
CA THR A 82 0.66 13.27 6.40
C THR A 82 0.17 12.74 5.05
N SER A 83 1.09 12.22 4.24
CA SER A 83 0.76 11.52 3.00
C SER A 83 1.07 10.04 3.17
N VAL A 84 0.16 9.21 2.68
CA VAL A 84 0.23 7.76 2.84
C VAL A 84 0.17 7.11 1.47
N THR A 85 1.25 6.44 1.11
CA THR A 85 1.38 5.77 -0.19
C THR A 85 0.51 4.53 -0.27
N SER A 86 -0.11 4.32 -1.43
CA SER A 86 -0.85 3.10 -1.72
C SER A 86 0.11 1.93 -1.96
N SER A 87 -0.24 0.73 -1.49
CA SER A 87 0.47 -0.51 -1.80
C SER A 87 -0.41 -1.40 -2.67
N THR A 88 0.19 -2.23 -3.51
CA THR A 88 -0.59 -3.21 -4.28
C THR A 88 -1.04 -4.32 -3.34
N ALA A 89 -2.36 -4.52 -3.20
CA ALA A 89 -2.92 -5.58 -2.39
C ALA A 89 -2.55 -6.94 -2.99
N GLY A 90 -2.15 -7.91 -2.15
CA GLY A 90 -1.95 -9.30 -2.57
C GLY A 90 -3.19 -9.94 -3.23
N ALA A 91 -4.38 -9.36 -3.03
CA ALA A 91 -5.62 -9.74 -3.72
C ALA A 91 -5.58 -9.50 -5.25
N ALA A 92 -4.77 -8.55 -5.74
CA ALA A 92 -4.50 -8.41 -7.17
C ALA A 92 -3.84 -9.69 -7.73
N PHE A 93 -3.05 -10.39 -6.91
CA PHE A 93 -2.44 -11.67 -7.27
C PHE A 93 -3.45 -12.83 -7.25
N GLY A 94 -4.48 -12.78 -6.41
CA GLY A 94 -5.57 -13.76 -6.40
C GLY A 94 -6.47 -13.68 -7.63
N ASN A 95 -6.77 -12.47 -8.11
CA ASN A 95 -7.53 -12.26 -9.34
C ASN A 95 -6.72 -12.51 -10.63
N ILE A 96 -5.38 -12.46 -10.57
CA ILE A 96 -4.53 -12.97 -11.67
C ILE A 96 -4.74 -14.48 -11.88
N ILE A 97 -4.93 -15.25 -10.80
CA ILE A 97 -5.19 -16.69 -10.88
C ILE A 97 -6.64 -16.99 -11.31
N ALA A 98 -7.62 -16.17 -10.88
CA ALA A 98 -9.04 -16.38 -11.20
C ALA A 98 -9.51 -15.74 -12.53
N GLY A 99 -8.88 -14.65 -13.01
CA GLY A 99 -9.32 -13.83 -14.14
C GLY A 99 -8.22 -13.44 -15.15
N GLY A 100 -6.99 -13.92 -14.95
CA GLY A 100 -5.86 -13.68 -15.86
C GLY A 100 -5.43 -12.21 -15.97
N ILE A 101 -4.61 -11.91 -16.98
CA ILE A 101 -4.07 -10.56 -17.27
C ILE A 101 -5.16 -9.51 -17.49
N ILE A 102 -6.34 -9.91 -17.99
CA ILE A 102 -7.48 -9.01 -18.21
C ILE A 102 -8.09 -8.58 -16.86
N GLY A 103 -8.27 -9.53 -15.94
CA GLY A 103 -8.75 -9.22 -14.59
C GLY A 103 -7.82 -8.28 -13.85
N ALA A 104 -6.51 -8.50 -13.95
CA ALA A 104 -5.50 -7.63 -13.36
C ALA A 104 -5.58 -6.19 -13.91
N ALA A 105 -5.75 -6.01 -15.22
CA ALA A 105 -5.87 -4.68 -15.83
C ALA A 105 -7.12 -3.93 -15.33
N VAL A 106 -8.25 -4.62 -15.20
CA VAL A 106 -9.50 -4.04 -14.67
C VAL A 106 -9.38 -3.69 -13.19
N ASP A 107 -8.71 -4.54 -12.40
CA ASP A 107 -8.47 -4.28 -10.97
C ASP A 107 -7.53 -3.09 -10.73
N MET A 108 -6.53 -2.91 -11.59
CA MET A 108 -5.65 -1.74 -11.56
C MET A 108 -6.39 -0.46 -11.95
N GLY A 109 -7.22 -0.49 -13.01
CA GLY A 109 -7.97 0.69 -13.46
C GLY A 109 -9.07 1.12 -12.48
N SER A 110 -9.77 0.15 -11.88
CA SER A 110 -10.81 0.41 -10.88
C SER A 110 -10.25 0.82 -9.51
N GLY A 111 -8.97 0.57 -9.26
CA GLY A 111 -8.31 0.81 -7.98
C GLY A 111 -8.48 -0.33 -6.96
N ALA A 112 -9.16 -1.42 -7.34
CA ALA A 112 -9.33 -2.60 -6.50
C ALA A 112 -7.99 -3.27 -6.15
N ALA A 113 -6.97 -3.10 -7.01
CA ALA A 113 -5.62 -3.61 -6.80
C ALA A 113 -4.83 -2.89 -5.70
N TYR A 114 -5.26 -1.72 -5.22
CA TYR A 114 -4.51 -0.92 -4.25
C TYR A 114 -5.05 -1.06 -2.83
N VAL A 115 -4.23 -0.72 -1.83
CA VAL A 115 -4.58 -0.70 -0.41
C VAL A 115 -3.84 0.46 0.27
N TYR A 116 -4.50 1.12 1.21
CA TYR A 116 -3.88 2.08 2.14
C TYR A 116 -3.75 1.37 3.50
N PRO A 117 -2.83 1.76 4.39
CA PRO A 117 -2.83 1.27 5.75
C PRO A 117 -4.17 1.57 6.43
N SER A 118 -4.66 0.59 7.17
CA SER A 118 -5.95 0.65 7.88
C SER A 118 -5.97 1.68 9.00
N SER A 119 -4.80 2.11 9.50
CA SER A 119 -4.64 3.12 10.54
C SER A 119 -3.55 4.12 10.18
N VAL A 120 -3.87 5.41 10.28
CA VAL A 120 -2.94 6.53 10.06
C VAL A 120 -2.86 7.37 11.33
N SER A 121 -1.64 7.72 11.74
CA SER A 121 -1.41 8.62 12.88
C SER A 121 -0.92 9.98 12.40
N VAL A 122 -1.56 11.06 12.85
CA VAL A 122 -1.21 12.44 12.50
C VAL A 122 -0.79 13.20 13.75
N VAL A 123 0.45 13.69 13.76
CA VAL A 123 0.95 14.55 14.84
C VAL A 123 0.54 15.98 14.55
N LEU A 124 -0.11 16.63 15.52
CA LEU A 124 -0.54 18.03 15.40
C LEU A 124 0.52 18.96 15.99
N ALA A 125 0.93 19.96 15.22
CA ALA A 125 1.71 21.07 15.71
C ALA A 125 0.77 22.14 16.29
N PRO A 126 1.15 22.80 17.41
CA PRO A 126 0.36 23.89 17.98
C PRO A 126 0.20 25.06 16.99
N PRO A 127 -0.85 25.87 17.13
CA PRO A 127 -1.03 27.08 16.31
C PRO A 127 0.22 27.96 16.43
N ALA A 128 0.61 28.61 15.32
CA ALA A 128 1.73 29.54 15.30
C ALA A 128 1.40 30.83 16.10
N GLY A 129 1.44 30.73 17.43
CA GLY A 129 1.47 31.85 18.36
C GLY A 129 2.86 31.91 18.98
N ASN A 130 3.58 33.02 18.73
CA ASN A 130 4.92 33.37 19.20
C ASN A 130 5.64 32.31 20.06
N VAL A 131 6.28 31.34 19.40
CA VAL A 131 7.29 30.51 20.06
C VAL A 131 8.55 31.38 20.21
N PRO A 132 9.07 31.65 21.42
CA PRO A 132 10.41 32.19 21.54
C PRO A 132 11.35 31.16 20.92
N THR A 133 12.13 31.59 19.94
CA THR A 133 13.21 30.83 19.29
C THR A 133 14.16 30.30 20.36
N GLY A 134 13.85 29.13 20.89
CA GLY A 134 14.55 28.48 21.98
C GLY A 134 14.91 27.07 21.56
N GLY A 135 16.10 26.91 21.00
CA GLY A 135 16.78 25.63 20.89
C GLY A 135 16.28 24.72 19.77
N ALA A 136 16.45 25.14 18.52
CA ALA A 136 16.83 24.17 17.50
C ALA A 136 18.17 23.57 17.94
N SER A 137 18.10 22.43 18.63
CA SER A 137 19.24 21.53 18.79
C SER A 137 19.75 21.25 17.39
N GLN A 138 20.90 21.84 17.09
CA GLN A 138 21.71 21.47 15.96
C GLN A 138 22.15 20.02 16.16
N GLY A 139 21.30 19.10 15.71
CA GLY A 139 21.78 17.89 15.10
C GLY A 139 22.46 18.30 13.80
N SER A 140 23.79 18.23 13.80
CA SER A 140 24.70 18.48 12.68
C SER A 140 24.13 18.09 11.31
N PRO A 141 24.52 18.79 10.23
CA PRO A 141 24.27 18.30 8.89
C PRO A 141 25.12 17.04 8.71
N LEU A 142 24.57 15.88 9.03
CA LEU A 142 24.96 14.66 8.33
C LEU A 142 24.44 14.84 6.92
N VAL A 143 25.28 15.49 6.11
CA VAL A 143 25.46 15.27 4.68
C VAL A 143 24.52 14.18 4.17
N MET A 144 23.33 14.56 3.70
CA MET A 144 22.56 13.71 2.82
C MET A 144 23.37 13.63 1.53
N SER A 145 24.24 12.62 1.53
CA SER A 145 24.81 12.00 0.35
C SER A 145 23.71 11.93 -0.72
N PRO A 146 23.99 12.29 -1.99
CA PRO A 146 23.01 12.15 -3.05
C PRO A 146 22.53 10.70 -3.04
N ALA A 147 21.20 10.54 -3.05
CA ALA A 147 20.49 9.28 -3.10
C ALA A 147 21.15 8.40 -4.16
N THR A 148 21.98 7.47 -3.69
CA THR A 148 22.41 6.33 -4.46
C THR A 148 21.12 5.54 -4.66
N ALA A 149 20.60 5.52 -5.88
CA ALA A 149 19.61 4.52 -6.27
C ALA A 149 20.04 3.18 -5.67
N PRO A 150 19.15 2.39 -5.04
CA PRO A 150 19.57 1.16 -4.42
C PRO A 150 20.32 0.34 -5.47
N ARG A 151 21.65 0.19 -5.30
CA ARG A 151 22.44 -0.70 -6.14
C ARG A 151 21.75 -2.04 -6.01
N LEU A 152 21.27 -2.54 -7.13
CA LEU A 152 20.55 -3.79 -7.17
C LEU A 152 21.50 -4.84 -6.58
N SER A 153 21.14 -5.43 -5.44
CA SER A 153 22.00 -6.43 -4.80
C SER A 153 22.21 -7.58 -5.81
N LYS A 154 23.36 -8.27 -5.74
CA LYS A 154 23.64 -9.35 -6.70
C LYS A 154 22.53 -10.40 -6.73
N GLU A 155 21.92 -10.66 -5.57
CA GLU A 155 20.78 -11.56 -5.39
C GLU A 155 19.52 -11.05 -6.12
N ASP A 156 19.23 -9.75 -6.03
CA ASP A 156 18.08 -9.14 -6.73
C ASP A 156 18.29 -9.08 -8.25
N ALA A 157 19.53 -8.85 -8.70
CA ALA A 157 19.88 -8.84 -10.12
C ALA A 157 19.73 -10.22 -10.75
N GLU A 158 20.16 -11.27 -10.05
CA GLU A 158 20.00 -12.66 -10.48
C GLU A 158 18.53 -13.08 -10.52
N ALA A 159 17.74 -12.68 -9.52
CA ALA A 159 16.29 -12.94 -9.50
C ALA A 159 15.59 -12.31 -10.72
N LYS A 160 15.88 -11.03 -11.02
CA LYS A 160 15.30 -10.35 -12.20
C LYS A 160 15.76 -10.95 -13.53
N LEU A 161 17.02 -11.40 -13.63
CA LEU A 161 17.51 -12.07 -14.83
C LEU A 161 16.79 -13.39 -15.07
N LYS A 162 16.54 -14.15 -14.00
CA LYS A 162 15.81 -15.42 -14.05
C LYS A 162 14.37 -15.22 -14.51
N ASP A 163 13.69 -14.18 -14.02
CA ASP A 163 12.34 -13.83 -14.45
C ASP A 163 12.29 -13.41 -15.92
N LEU A 164 13.23 -12.57 -16.38
CA LEU A 164 13.32 -12.21 -17.81
C LEU A 164 13.56 -13.44 -18.69
N SER A 165 14.38 -14.39 -18.24
CA SER A 165 14.65 -15.63 -18.99
C SER A 165 13.40 -16.51 -19.09
N ALA A 166 12.58 -16.55 -18.04
CA ALA A 166 11.30 -17.26 -18.02
C ALA A 166 10.29 -16.62 -18.98
N LEU A 167 10.20 -15.29 -19.01
CA LEU A 167 9.35 -14.54 -19.95
C LEU A 167 9.77 -14.79 -21.41
N LYS A 168 11.07 -14.82 -21.69
CA LYS A 168 11.59 -15.14 -23.04
C LYS A 168 11.23 -16.57 -23.45
N LYS A 169 11.40 -17.54 -22.55
CA LYS A 169 11.06 -18.96 -22.79
C LYS A 169 9.56 -19.15 -23.08
N GLN A 170 8.71 -18.31 -22.48
CA GLN A 170 7.27 -18.28 -22.71
C GLN A 170 6.87 -17.48 -23.96
N LYS A 171 7.84 -16.95 -24.74
CA LYS A 171 7.62 -16.06 -25.89
C LYS A 171 6.84 -14.78 -25.55
N LEU A 172 6.89 -14.34 -24.29
CA LEU A 172 6.23 -13.11 -23.82
C LEU A 172 7.05 -11.85 -24.10
N ILE A 173 8.37 -12.02 -24.30
CA ILE A 173 9.27 -10.97 -24.75
C ILE A 173 10.16 -11.51 -25.86
N THR A 174 10.56 -10.63 -26.77
CA THR A 174 11.48 -10.95 -27.86
C THR A 174 12.93 -11.04 -27.36
N GLU A 175 13.80 -11.68 -28.15
CA GLU A 175 15.25 -11.73 -27.90
C GLU A 175 15.88 -10.33 -27.75
N ALA A 176 15.37 -9.35 -28.51
CA ALA A 176 15.82 -7.97 -28.43
C ALA A 176 15.46 -7.33 -27.08
N GLU A 177 14.20 -7.46 -26.65
CA GLU A 177 13.72 -6.91 -25.38
C GLU A 177 14.38 -7.58 -24.16
N TYR A 178 14.64 -8.89 -24.23
CA TYR A 178 15.40 -9.60 -23.20
C TYR A 178 16.82 -9.04 -23.06
N ARG A 179 17.51 -8.80 -24.18
CA ARG A 179 18.88 -8.28 -24.18
C ARG A 179 18.97 -6.84 -23.67
N ASP A 180 18.00 -6.00 -23.99
CA ASP A 180 17.99 -4.60 -23.56
C ASP A 180 17.70 -4.50 -22.05
N ARG A 181 16.70 -5.23 -21.55
CA ARG A 181 16.37 -5.25 -20.11
C ARG A 181 17.45 -5.94 -19.27
N SER A 182 18.09 -6.98 -19.81
CA SER A 182 19.23 -7.63 -19.15
C SER A 182 20.42 -6.69 -19.02
N ARG A 183 20.68 -5.82 -20.00
CA ARG A 183 21.76 -4.83 -19.93
C ARG A 183 21.48 -3.76 -18.87
N GLU A 184 20.23 -3.33 -18.75
CA GLU A 184 19.81 -2.36 -17.73
C GLU A 184 20.01 -2.91 -16.31
N ILE A 185 19.60 -4.16 -16.07
CA ILE A 185 19.78 -4.84 -14.78
C ILE A 185 21.26 -4.98 -14.41
N LEU A 186 22.09 -5.40 -15.36
CA LEU A 186 23.55 -5.54 -15.14
C LEU A 186 24.24 -4.18 -14.95
N GLY A 187 23.66 -3.08 -15.47
CA GLY A 187 24.16 -1.72 -15.28
C GLY A 187 23.80 -1.10 -13.92
N GLN A 188 22.91 -1.73 -13.15
CA GLN A 188 22.47 -1.29 -11.82
C GLN A 188 23.18 -2.00 -10.66
N MET A 189 24.12 -2.91 -10.97
CA MET A 189 24.98 -3.61 -10.01
C MET A 189 26.20 -2.75 -9.63
#